data_AF-A0A9W6YYL2-F1
#
_entry.id   AF-A0A9W6YYL2-F1
#
_cell.length_a   1.000
_cell.length_b   1.000
_cell.length_c   1.000
_cell.angle_alpha   90.00
_cell.angle_beta   90.00
_cell.angle_gamma   90.00
#
_symmetry.space_group_name_H-M   'P 1'
#
loop_
_entity.id
_entity.type
_entity.pdbx_description
1 polymer ?
#
loop_
_entity_poly.entity_id
_entity_poly.type
_entity_poly.pdbx_seq_one_letter_code
_entity_poly.pdbx_strand_id
1 'polypeptide(L)'
;MPFTSPMTKLGPLGSSIRRLFSTTAETNARQYRTVVQRQLKEQPQLYEGFERPRNLMIPKEIPQYPAYPYGESRIFKRADRGLYGGQVITFGNQISEMKNKSRRTWLPNVITKSIWSDALQKSVKMKLTARVLKTLTKEGGLDNYLTKEKPARVKELGLFGWQLRHDVLKAKKLAEQKQIKNYEILKNEKGEDVKVYFKGFYQGENVKLTVGKRKLLTKLFPVVKYNTPGHLTFSAFSVPRKTTTISDVLKECEQYKVDLKDVCL
;
A
#
# COMPACT_ATOMS: atom_id res chain seq x y z
N MET A 1 -16.92 -5.26 33.35
CA MET A 1 -18.24 -4.70 33.75
C MET A 1 -18.03 -3.27 34.19
N PRO A 2 -18.91 -2.30 33.89
CA PRO A 2 -20.10 -2.38 33.03
C PRO A 2 -19.91 -1.70 31.65
N PHE A 3 -20.83 -1.98 30.73
CA PHE A 3 -20.93 -1.33 29.42
C PHE A 3 -21.67 0.01 29.51
N THR A 4 -21.33 0.97 28.65
CA THR A 4 -22.16 2.17 28.41
C THR A 4 -22.60 2.22 26.94
N SER A 5 -23.86 1.87 26.69
CA SER A 5 -24.48 1.96 25.37
C SER A 5 -24.87 3.40 25.04
N PRO A 6 -24.65 3.91 23.82
CA PRO A 6 -25.18 5.20 23.41
C PRO A 6 -26.70 5.09 23.13
N MET A 7 -27.48 5.99 23.76
CA MET A 7 -28.93 6.06 23.60
C MET A 7 -29.36 6.43 22.17
N THR A 8 -30.30 5.66 21.61
CA THR A 8 -31.08 6.08 20.43
C THR A 8 -32.06 7.19 20.80
N LYS A 9 -31.92 8.38 20.19
CA LYS A 9 -32.99 9.39 20.12
C LYS A 9 -33.66 9.34 18.75
N LEU A 10 -34.94 8.98 18.73
CA LEU A 10 -35.84 9.20 17.59
C LEU A 10 -36.36 10.64 17.64
N GLY A 11 -36.32 11.34 16.51
CA GLY A 11 -36.93 12.67 16.31
C GLY A 11 -38.16 12.58 15.39
N PRO A 12 -39.13 13.51 15.51
CA PRO A 12 -40.47 13.32 14.94
C PRO A 12 -40.60 13.63 13.44
N LEU A 13 -41.72 13.17 12.89
CA LEU A 13 -42.15 13.28 11.50
C LEU A 13 -42.47 14.73 11.09
N GLY A 14 -42.07 15.11 9.87
CA GLY A 14 -42.50 16.38 9.27
C GLY A 14 -41.70 16.81 8.04
N SER A 15 -41.97 16.23 6.86
CA SER A 15 -41.59 16.87 5.59
C SER A 15 -42.57 16.57 4.46
N SER A 16 -42.93 17.62 3.72
CA SER A 16 -43.84 17.58 2.57
C SER A 16 -43.27 16.70 1.45
N ILE A 17 -44.08 15.76 0.94
CA ILE A 17 -43.70 14.86 -0.16
C ILE A 17 -43.67 15.65 -1.48
N ARG A 18 -42.60 16.40 -1.71
CA ARG A 18 -42.21 16.84 -3.06
C ARG A 18 -41.61 15.65 -3.78
N ARG A 19 -42.19 15.25 -4.92
CA ARG A 19 -41.67 14.18 -5.78
C ARG A 19 -40.36 14.64 -6.45
N LEU A 20 -39.24 14.49 -5.75
CA LEU A 20 -37.91 14.69 -6.30
C LEU A 20 -37.52 13.45 -7.14
N PHE A 21 -36.99 13.67 -8.34
CA PHE A 21 -36.38 12.60 -9.13
C PHE A 21 -35.27 11.94 -8.31
N SER A 22 -35.37 10.63 -8.08
CA SER A 22 -34.65 9.98 -6.99
C SER A 22 -33.17 9.73 -7.27
N THR A 23 -32.31 10.58 -6.70
CA THR A 23 -30.90 10.25 -6.44
C THR A 23 -30.74 9.59 -5.06
N THR A 24 -31.54 8.55 -4.77
CA THR A 24 -31.40 7.80 -3.51
C THR A 24 -30.15 6.92 -3.52
N ALA A 25 -29.58 6.67 -2.34
CA ALA A 25 -28.35 5.88 -2.16
C ALA A 25 -28.44 4.46 -2.76
N GLU A 26 -29.65 3.93 -2.89
CA GLU A 26 -29.97 2.64 -3.52
C GLU A 26 -29.51 2.55 -4.99
N THR A 27 -29.54 3.66 -5.74
CA THR A 27 -29.05 3.70 -7.12
C THR A 27 -27.54 3.45 -7.18
N ASN A 28 -26.79 4.04 -6.26
CA ASN A 28 -25.36 3.80 -6.06
C ASN A 28 -25.06 2.40 -5.48
N ALA A 29 -26.01 1.77 -4.79
CA ALA A 29 -25.88 0.38 -4.31
C ALA A 29 -26.09 -0.66 -5.44
N ARG A 30 -26.87 -0.34 -6.48
CA ARG A 30 -26.95 -1.16 -7.71
C ARG A 30 -25.68 -1.04 -8.54
N GLN A 31 -25.07 0.15 -8.60
CA GLN A 31 -23.76 0.35 -9.22
C GLN A 31 -22.69 -0.40 -8.39
N TYR A 32 -21.84 -1.19 -9.07
CA TYR A 32 -20.81 -2.03 -8.44
C TYR A 32 -21.33 -3.16 -7.51
N ARG A 33 -22.60 -3.58 -7.62
CA ARG A 33 -23.16 -4.73 -6.87
C ARG A 33 -22.23 -5.96 -6.88
N THR A 34 -21.68 -6.29 -8.04
CA THR A 34 -20.78 -7.43 -8.29
C THR A 34 -19.38 -7.29 -7.68
N VAL A 35 -19.04 -6.11 -7.15
CA VAL A 35 -17.83 -5.83 -6.38
C VAL A 35 -18.15 -5.82 -4.89
N VAL A 36 -19.22 -5.12 -4.48
CA VAL A 36 -19.57 -4.92 -3.07
C VAL A 36 -20.11 -6.20 -2.40
N GLN A 37 -20.79 -7.09 -3.15
CA GLN A 37 -21.29 -8.36 -2.61
C GLN A 37 -20.21 -9.45 -2.43
N ARG A 38 -18.93 -9.12 -2.63
CA ARG A 38 -17.83 -10.07 -2.42
C ARG A 38 -17.49 -10.14 -0.93
N GLN A 39 -17.86 -11.25 -0.30
CA GLN A 39 -17.38 -11.57 1.05
C GLN A 39 -15.96 -12.11 0.99
N LEU A 40 -15.08 -11.55 1.81
CA LEU A 40 -13.73 -12.04 2.08
C LEU A 40 -13.75 -12.80 3.41
N LYS A 41 -12.87 -13.80 3.56
CA LYS A 41 -12.63 -14.41 4.87
C LYS A 41 -11.85 -13.40 5.72
N GLU A 42 -12.44 -13.00 6.85
CA GLU A 42 -11.75 -12.18 7.84
C GLU A 42 -10.51 -12.91 8.36
N GLN A 43 -9.40 -12.19 8.45
CA GLN A 43 -8.15 -12.75 8.93
C GLN A 43 -8.08 -12.56 10.45
N PRO A 44 -7.74 -13.59 11.23
CA PRO A 44 -7.55 -13.43 12.67
C PRO A 44 -6.40 -12.44 12.91
N GLN A 45 -6.57 -11.56 13.90
CA GLN A 45 -5.50 -10.67 14.33
C GLN A 45 -4.42 -11.51 15.01
N LEU A 46 -3.20 -11.47 14.47
CA LEU A 46 -2.04 -12.16 15.02
C LEU A 46 -1.14 -11.12 15.69
N TYR A 47 -0.88 -11.32 16.97
CA TYR A 47 0.02 -10.49 17.78
C TYR A 47 1.32 -11.26 18.05
N GLU A 48 2.41 -10.53 18.28
CA GLU A 48 3.69 -11.13 18.68
C GLU A 48 3.52 -11.82 20.06
N GLY A 49 4.03 -13.05 20.18
CA GLY A 49 3.90 -13.86 21.40
C GLY A 49 2.66 -14.77 21.48
N PHE A 50 1.68 -14.66 20.57
CA PHE A 50 0.56 -15.62 20.51
C PHE A 50 1.02 -16.98 19.98
N GLU A 51 0.46 -18.06 20.53
CA GLU A 51 0.71 -19.41 20.03
C GLU A 51 0.25 -19.56 18.57
N ARG A 52 1.09 -20.22 17.75
CA ARG A 52 0.75 -20.48 16.35
C ARG A 52 -0.44 -21.46 16.28
N PRO A 53 -1.54 -21.13 15.58
CA PRO A 53 -2.65 -22.07 15.42
C PRO A 53 -2.19 -23.32 14.66
N ARG A 54 -2.52 -24.52 15.18
CA ARG A 54 -2.10 -25.81 14.60
C ARG A 54 -2.40 -25.95 13.11
N ASN A 55 -3.55 -25.40 12.67
CA ASN A 55 -4.02 -25.50 11.28
C ASN A 55 -3.62 -24.29 10.41
N LEU A 56 -2.68 -23.44 10.85
CA LEU A 56 -2.24 -22.26 10.10
C LEU A 56 -1.12 -22.61 9.10
N MET A 57 -1.48 -22.75 7.83
CA MET A 57 -0.52 -22.74 6.72
C MET A 57 -0.03 -21.31 6.47
N ILE A 58 1.28 -21.09 6.58
CA ILE A 58 1.91 -19.79 6.32
C ILE A 58 2.50 -19.82 4.90
N PRO A 59 2.22 -18.84 4.02
CA PRO A 59 2.83 -18.79 2.70
C PRO A 59 4.35 -18.59 2.82
N LYS A 60 5.11 -19.27 1.96
CA LYS A 60 6.58 -19.17 1.93
C LYS A 60 7.08 -17.76 1.57
N GLU A 61 6.31 -17.06 0.74
CA GLU A 61 6.61 -15.70 0.30
C GLU A 61 5.68 -14.68 0.96
N ILE A 62 6.25 -13.54 1.35
CA ILE A 62 5.49 -12.40 1.89
C ILE A 62 4.73 -11.73 0.73
N PRO A 63 3.42 -11.44 0.87
CA PRO A 63 2.65 -10.78 -0.18
C PRO A 63 3.23 -9.39 -0.50
N GLN A 64 3.60 -9.18 -1.77
CA GLN A 64 4.24 -7.96 -2.26
C GLN A 64 3.30 -6.73 -2.27
N TYR A 65 1.99 -6.95 -2.27
CA TYR A 65 0.96 -5.93 -2.38
C TYR A 65 -0.02 -6.03 -1.19
N PRO A 66 -0.57 -4.89 -0.71
CA PRO A 66 -1.61 -4.90 0.31
C PRO A 66 -2.88 -5.59 -0.21
N ALA A 67 -3.60 -6.28 0.67
CA ALA A 67 -4.87 -6.92 0.34
C ALA A 67 -5.88 -5.90 -0.21
N TYR A 68 -6.53 -6.22 -1.34
CA TYR A 68 -7.55 -5.38 -1.94
C TYR A 68 -8.88 -5.52 -1.16
N PRO A 69 -9.52 -4.43 -0.69
CA PRO A 69 -10.70 -4.51 0.19
C PRO A 69 -11.92 -5.29 -0.36
N TYR A 70 -11.99 -5.53 -1.67
CA TYR A 70 -13.07 -6.28 -2.30
C TYR A 70 -12.62 -7.62 -2.92
N GLY A 71 -11.33 -7.98 -2.81
CA GLY A 71 -10.79 -9.26 -3.34
C GLY A 71 -10.87 -9.46 -4.86
N GLU A 72 -10.46 -10.65 -5.32
CA GLU A 72 -10.56 -11.08 -6.72
C GLU A 72 -12.03 -11.12 -7.19
N SER A 73 -12.28 -10.95 -8.49
CA SER A 73 -13.60 -11.12 -9.07
C SER A 73 -14.01 -12.59 -9.15
N ARG A 74 -15.12 -12.93 -8.46
CA ARG A 74 -15.74 -14.27 -8.55
C ARG A 74 -16.32 -14.55 -9.95
N ILE A 75 -16.79 -13.50 -10.63
CA ILE A 75 -17.33 -13.56 -12.00
C ILE A 75 -16.49 -12.69 -12.93
N PHE A 76 -16.35 -13.13 -14.18
CA PHE A 76 -15.62 -12.39 -15.22
C PHE A 76 -14.15 -12.06 -14.84
N LYS A 77 -13.40 -13.07 -14.35
CA LYS A 77 -11.96 -13.03 -13.99
C LYS A 77 -11.03 -12.35 -15.02
N ARG A 78 -11.48 -12.18 -16.27
CA ARG A 78 -10.83 -11.35 -17.28
C ARG A 78 -10.64 -9.90 -16.80
N ALA A 79 -11.52 -9.38 -15.94
CA ALA A 79 -11.49 -8.03 -15.40
C ALA A 79 -10.28 -7.77 -14.49
N ASP A 80 -9.85 -8.75 -13.69
CA ASP A 80 -8.73 -8.57 -12.74
C ASP A 80 -7.37 -8.43 -13.41
N ARG A 81 -7.27 -8.62 -14.73
CA ARG A 81 -6.05 -8.49 -15.55
C ARG A 81 -5.92 -7.12 -16.24
N GLY A 82 -6.68 -6.12 -15.80
CA GLY A 82 -6.72 -4.79 -16.44
C GLY A 82 -7.60 -3.79 -15.72
N LEU A 83 -7.87 -2.64 -16.34
CA LEU A 83 -8.73 -1.59 -15.79
C LEU A 83 -10.11 -1.59 -16.49
N TYR A 84 -11.09 -2.19 -15.83
CA TYR A 84 -12.43 -2.39 -16.40
C TYR A 84 -13.48 -1.36 -15.94
N GLY A 85 -13.16 -0.50 -14.96
CA GLY A 85 -14.07 0.56 -14.50
C GLY A 85 -15.35 0.01 -13.87
N GLY A 86 -15.23 -1.13 -13.18
CA GLY A 86 -16.38 -1.88 -12.65
C GLY A 86 -17.30 -2.53 -13.70
N GLN A 87 -16.98 -2.46 -15.00
CA GLN A 87 -17.78 -3.09 -16.05
C GLN A 87 -17.55 -4.61 -16.08
N VAL A 88 -18.67 -5.36 -16.09
CA VAL A 88 -18.69 -6.83 -16.20
C VAL A 88 -19.47 -7.25 -17.43
N ILE A 89 -19.32 -8.51 -17.85
CA ILE A 89 -20.21 -9.12 -18.84
C ILE A 89 -21.67 -9.10 -18.34
N THR A 90 -22.60 -8.74 -19.21
CA THR A 90 -24.04 -8.85 -18.93
C THR A 90 -24.66 -9.97 -19.76
N PHE A 91 -25.69 -10.61 -19.20
CA PHE A 91 -26.43 -11.71 -19.80
C PHE A 91 -27.89 -11.32 -20.00
N GLY A 92 -28.51 -11.80 -21.06
CA GLY A 92 -29.91 -11.54 -21.35
C GLY A 92 -30.38 -12.32 -22.57
N ASN A 93 -31.42 -11.82 -23.23
CA ASN A 93 -32.02 -12.49 -24.37
C ASN A 93 -31.98 -11.59 -25.62
N GLN A 94 -31.76 -12.20 -26.79
CA GLN A 94 -32.26 -11.68 -28.05
C GLN A 94 -33.74 -12.06 -28.13
N ILE A 95 -34.57 -11.12 -28.59
CA ILE A 95 -36.01 -11.28 -28.69
C ILE A 95 -36.36 -11.08 -30.16
N SER A 96 -36.96 -12.09 -30.77
CA SER A 96 -37.51 -11.98 -32.14
C SER A 96 -38.81 -11.16 -32.14
N GLU A 97 -39.29 -10.79 -33.32
CA GLU A 97 -40.60 -10.15 -33.52
C GLU A 97 -41.74 -10.98 -32.89
N MET A 98 -41.72 -12.30 -33.09
CA MET A 98 -42.62 -13.28 -32.45
C MET A 98 -42.32 -13.53 -30.96
N LYS A 99 -41.53 -12.67 -30.30
CA LYS A 99 -41.15 -12.71 -28.88
C LYS A 99 -40.39 -13.97 -28.43
N ASN A 100 -39.98 -14.87 -29.34
CA ASN A 100 -39.09 -15.99 -29.03
C ASN A 100 -37.76 -15.48 -28.47
N LYS A 101 -37.28 -16.08 -27.38
CA LYS A 101 -36.15 -15.61 -26.56
C LYS A 101 -34.95 -16.56 -26.71
N SER A 102 -33.86 -16.11 -27.31
CA SER A 102 -32.58 -16.84 -27.34
C SER A 102 -31.54 -16.16 -26.45
N ARG A 103 -30.65 -16.92 -25.80
CA ARG A 103 -29.68 -16.36 -24.83
C ARG A 103 -28.57 -15.60 -25.56
N ARG A 104 -28.21 -14.41 -25.05
CA ARG A 104 -27.07 -13.62 -25.53
C ARG A 104 -26.26 -13.01 -24.39
N THR A 105 -25.06 -12.56 -24.71
CA THR A 105 -24.19 -11.78 -23.81
C THR A 105 -23.84 -10.43 -24.43
N TRP A 106 -23.53 -9.46 -23.58
CA TRP A 106 -22.85 -8.23 -24.00
C TRP A 106 -21.53 -8.12 -23.25
N LEU A 107 -20.44 -8.04 -23.99
CA LEU A 107 -19.10 -7.79 -23.47
C LEU A 107 -18.82 -6.28 -23.45
N PRO A 108 -18.07 -5.76 -22.46
CA PRO A 108 -17.56 -4.39 -22.55
C PRO A 108 -16.56 -4.28 -23.70
N ASN A 109 -16.51 -3.12 -24.36
CA ASN A 109 -15.49 -2.83 -25.38
C ASN A 109 -14.12 -2.68 -24.71
N VAL A 110 -13.28 -3.73 -24.83
CA VAL A 110 -11.94 -3.83 -24.24
C VAL A 110 -10.90 -3.65 -25.34
N ILE A 111 -9.95 -2.76 -25.08
CA ILE A 111 -8.79 -2.48 -25.93
C ILE A 111 -7.50 -2.72 -25.14
N THR A 112 -6.42 -3.01 -25.85
CA THR A 112 -5.06 -2.97 -25.28
C THR A 112 -4.37 -1.69 -25.71
N LYS A 113 -3.90 -0.89 -24.74
CA LYS A 113 -3.06 0.30 -24.99
C LYS A 113 -1.91 0.35 -24.00
N SER A 114 -0.86 1.06 -24.41
CA SER A 114 0.23 1.48 -23.52
C SER A 114 -0.08 2.89 -23.06
N ILE A 115 0.03 3.16 -21.76
CA ILE A 115 -0.27 4.46 -21.16
C ILE A 115 0.89 4.85 -20.25
N TRP A 116 1.38 6.07 -20.40
CA TRP A 116 2.47 6.60 -19.59
C TRP A 116 2.06 6.81 -18.12
N SER A 117 3.01 6.60 -17.21
CA SER A 117 2.89 6.87 -15.78
C SER A 117 4.09 7.71 -15.34
N ASP A 118 3.81 8.92 -14.84
CA ASP A 118 4.83 9.89 -14.45
C ASP A 118 5.56 9.48 -13.17
N ALA A 119 4.84 8.89 -12.21
CA ALA A 119 5.43 8.38 -10.97
C ALA A 119 6.35 7.17 -11.22
N LEU A 120 6.03 6.34 -12.22
CA LEU A 120 6.82 5.15 -12.56
C LEU A 120 7.85 5.37 -13.67
N GLN A 121 7.81 6.55 -14.34
CA GLN A 121 8.68 6.90 -15.48
C GLN A 121 8.71 5.83 -16.57
N LYS A 122 7.55 5.22 -16.85
CA LYS A 122 7.41 4.15 -17.87
C LYS A 122 5.99 4.04 -18.43
N SER A 123 5.90 3.55 -19.66
CA SER A 123 4.64 3.17 -20.29
C SER A 123 4.17 1.80 -19.78
N VAL A 124 2.94 1.72 -19.25
CA VAL A 124 2.32 0.48 -18.79
C VAL A 124 1.33 -0.03 -19.85
N LYS A 125 1.64 -1.19 -20.45
CA LYS A 125 0.76 -1.90 -21.39
C LYS A 125 -0.29 -2.69 -20.61
N MET A 126 -1.57 -2.38 -20.80
CA MET A 126 -2.67 -3.04 -20.08
C MET A 126 -3.91 -3.24 -20.94
N LYS A 127 -4.85 -4.06 -20.45
CA LYS A 127 -6.22 -4.13 -20.97
C LYS A 127 -7.08 -3.10 -20.26
N LEU A 128 -7.85 -2.34 -21.01
CA LEU A 128 -8.73 -1.30 -20.49
C LEU A 128 -10.03 -1.23 -21.30
N THR A 129 -11.13 -0.82 -20.69
CA THR A 129 -12.36 -0.55 -21.44
C THR A 129 -12.32 0.84 -22.07
N ALA A 130 -13.04 1.01 -23.18
CA ALA A 130 -13.14 2.32 -23.85
C ALA A 130 -13.72 3.41 -22.93
N ARG A 131 -14.56 3.05 -21.95
CA ARG A 131 -15.03 3.96 -20.88
C ARG A 131 -13.89 4.40 -19.98
N VAL A 132 -13.02 3.48 -19.57
CA VAL A 132 -11.86 3.80 -18.72
C VAL A 132 -10.85 4.67 -19.47
N LEU A 133 -10.63 4.45 -20.77
CA LEU A 133 -9.79 5.36 -21.57
C LEU A 133 -10.30 6.80 -21.52
N LYS A 134 -11.61 7.01 -21.70
CA LYS A 134 -12.23 8.34 -21.61
C LYS A 134 -12.12 8.97 -20.22
N THR A 135 -12.12 8.18 -19.14
CA THR A 135 -11.87 8.71 -17.79
C THR A 135 -10.41 9.05 -17.54
N LEU A 136 -9.47 8.27 -18.10
CA LEU A 136 -8.04 8.55 -18.03
C LEU A 136 -7.67 9.85 -18.73
N THR A 137 -8.21 10.10 -19.93
CA THR A 137 -8.03 11.38 -20.63
C THR A 137 -8.70 12.54 -19.90
N LYS A 138 -9.88 12.34 -19.32
CA LYS A 138 -10.59 13.37 -18.53
C LYS A 138 -9.87 13.73 -17.22
N GLU A 139 -9.17 12.79 -16.60
CA GLU A 139 -8.44 12.99 -15.34
C GLU A 139 -6.96 13.34 -15.56
N GLY A 140 -6.53 13.50 -16.82
CA GLY A 140 -5.20 14.00 -17.18
C GLY A 140 -4.06 13.00 -16.95
N GLY A 141 -4.32 11.69 -16.92
CA GLY A 141 -3.26 10.68 -16.80
C GLY A 141 -3.65 9.41 -16.05
N LEU A 142 -2.77 8.41 -16.10
CA LEU A 142 -2.94 7.14 -15.40
C LEU A 142 -2.86 7.30 -13.88
N ASP A 143 -1.87 8.04 -13.40
CA ASP A 143 -1.58 8.14 -11.97
C ASP A 143 -2.71 8.86 -11.23
N ASN A 144 -3.25 9.94 -11.81
CA ASN A 144 -4.41 10.66 -11.29
C ASN A 144 -5.65 9.75 -11.18
N TYR A 145 -5.85 8.86 -12.15
CA TYR A 145 -6.93 7.88 -12.10
C TYR A 145 -6.73 6.85 -10.98
N LEU A 146 -5.51 6.39 -10.76
CA LEU A 146 -5.19 5.39 -9.73
C LEU A 146 -5.23 5.97 -8.30
N THR A 147 -4.68 7.16 -8.09
CA THR A 147 -4.54 7.77 -6.75
C THR A 147 -5.82 8.45 -6.25
N LYS A 148 -6.84 8.64 -7.10
CA LYS A 148 -8.12 9.25 -6.71
C LYS A 148 -8.76 8.51 -5.52
N GLU A 149 -9.09 9.26 -4.48
CA GLU A 149 -9.48 8.72 -3.17
C GLU A 149 -10.93 8.27 -3.07
N LYS A 150 -11.79 8.70 -4.00
CA LYS A 150 -13.23 8.42 -3.94
C LYS A 150 -13.50 6.90 -3.84
N PRO A 151 -14.39 6.43 -2.94
CA PRO A 151 -14.63 5.00 -2.72
C PRO A 151 -15.18 4.28 -3.96
N ALA A 152 -15.87 5.00 -4.85
CA ALA A 152 -16.27 4.49 -6.16
C ALA A 152 -15.06 4.08 -7.03
N ARG A 153 -13.98 4.87 -7.03
CA ARG A 153 -12.76 4.53 -7.77
C ARG A 153 -12.13 3.25 -7.23
N VAL A 154 -12.06 3.08 -5.92
CA VAL A 154 -11.51 1.85 -5.31
C VAL A 154 -12.29 0.61 -5.80
N LYS A 155 -13.62 0.72 -5.96
CA LYS A 155 -14.47 -0.34 -6.55
C LYS A 155 -14.25 -0.52 -8.08
N GLU A 156 -13.94 0.55 -8.82
CA GLU A 156 -13.62 0.50 -10.27
C GLU A 156 -12.34 -0.28 -10.60
N LEU A 157 -11.31 -0.15 -9.76
CA LEU A 157 -9.91 -0.51 -10.08
C LEU A 157 -9.68 -1.99 -10.39
N GLY A 158 -10.36 -2.89 -9.67
CA GLY A 158 -10.04 -4.33 -9.68
C GLY A 158 -8.66 -4.64 -9.11
N LEU A 159 -8.25 -5.92 -9.17
CA LEU A 159 -7.02 -6.38 -8.52
C LEU A 159 -5.75 -5.77 -9.14
N PHE A 160 -5.63 -5.79 -10.47
CA PHE A 160 -4.51 -5.16 -11.19
C PHE A 160 -4.44 -3.64 -10.97
N GLY A 161 -5.58 -2.93 -10.98
CA GLY A 161 -5.60 -1.50 -10.70
C GLY A 161 -5.19 -1.16 -9.26
N TRP A 162 -5.50 -2.04 -8.30
CA TRP A 162 -5.05 -1.88 -6.92
C TRP A 162 -3.54 -2.08 -6.77
N GLN A 163 -2.96 -3.07 -7.45
CA GLN A 163 -1.51 -3.29 -7.51
C GLN A 163 -0.78 -2.08 -8.14
N LEU A 164 -1.24 -1.60 -9.30
CA LEU A 164 -0.67 -0.40 -9.92
C LEU A 164 -0.81 0.85 -9.04
N ARG A 165 -1.95 1.04 -8.35
CA ARG A 165 -2.13 2.14 -7.40
C ARG A 165 -1.10 2.07 -6.27
N HIS A 166 -0.85 0.89 -5.72
CA HIS A 166 0.19 0.70 -4.71
C HIS A 166 1.57 1.08 -5.24
N ASP A 167 1.93 0.64 -6.45
CA ASP A 167 3.24 0.97 -7.04
C ASP A 167 3.42 2.46 -7.30
N VAL A 168 2.39 3.14 -7.82
CA VAL A 168 2.38 4.60 -8.02
C VAL A 168 2.51 5.35 -6.69
N LEU A 169 1.75 4.96 -5.66
CA LEU A 169 1.84 5.58 -4.32
C LEU A 169 3.20 5.32 -3.66
N LYS A 170 3.75 4.11 -3.81
CA LYS A 170 5.09 3.75 -3.34
C LYS A 170 6.17 4.57 -4.05
N ALA A 171 6.06 4.76 -5.37
CA ALA A 171 6.98 5.58 -6.14
C ALA A 171 6.91 7.07 -5.75
N LYS A 172 5.70 7.65 -5.59
CA LYS A 172 5.50 9.01 -5.08
C LYS A 172 6.13 9.20 -3.69
N LYS A 173 5.83 8.30 -2.74
CA LYS A 173 6.42 8.31 -1.40
C LYS A 173 7.95 8.20 -1.42
N LEU A 174 8.52 7.38 -2.31
CA LEU A 174 9.98 7.29 -2.48
C LEU A 174 10.59 8.55 -3.10
N ALA A 175 9.85 9.27 -3.96
CA ALA A 175 10.29 10.56 -4.51
C ALA A 175 10.27 11.65 -3.43
N GLU A 176 9.19 11.75 -2.65
CA GLU A 176 9.06 12.65 -1.48
C GLU A 176 10.19 12.39 -0.47
N GLN A 177 10.44 11.12 -0.12
CA GLN A 177 11.52 10.73 0.80
C GLN A 177 12.93 11.07 0.29
N LYS A 178 13.14 11.13 -1.04
CA LYS A 178 14.42 11.57 -1.63
C LYS A 178 14.60 13.09 -1.57
N GLN A 179 13.51 13.85 -1.59
CA GLN A 179 13.53 15.32 -1.49
C GLN A 179 13.83 15.78 -0.05
N ILE A 180 13.35 15.03 0.95
CA ILE A 180 13.66 15.29 2.37
C ILE A 180 15.13 14.97 2.63
N LYS A 181 15.95 16.02 2.78
CA LYS A 181 17.38 15.92 3.12
C LYS A 181 17.54 15.53 4.59
N ASN A 182 17.63 14.23 4.87
CA ASN A 182 17.90 13.67 6.20
C ASN A 182 19.37 13.83 6.65
N TYR A 183 19.98 14.99 6.39
CA TYR A 183 21.34 15.32 6.81
C TYR A 183 21.53 16.83 6.91
N GLU A 184 22.34 17.25 7.86
CA GLU A 184 22.91 18.61 7.96
C GLU A 184 24.28 18.63 7.25
N ILE A 185 24.70 19.80 6.78
CA ILE A 185 26.07 20.03 6.28
C ILE A 185 26.79 20.85 7.33
N LEU A 186 27.90 20.34 7.86
CA LEU A 186 28.73 21.01 8.85
C LEU A 186 30.18 21.02 8.35
N LYS A 187 30.95 22.04 8.75
CA LYS A 187 32.37 22.11 8.44
C LYS A 187 33.18 21.32 9.46
N ASN A 188 34.11 20.50 8.96
CA ASN A 188 35.11 19.84 9.80
C ASN A 188 36.18 20.84 10.26
N GLU A 189 37.04 20.40 11.18
CA GLU A 189 38.26 21.11 11.61
C GLU A 189 39.18 21.49 10.42
N LYS A 190 39.11 20.73 9.32
CA LYS A 190 39.83 20.97 8.06
C LYS A 190 39.13 21.94 7.10
N GLY A 191 37.98 22.48 7.47
CA GLY A 191 37.17 23.41 6.64
C GLY A 191 36.29 22.76 5.55
N GLU A 192 36.35 21.43 5.41
CA GLU A 192 35.56 20.66 4.43
C GLU A 192 34.08 20.51 4.85
N ASP A 193 33.16 20.61 3.88
CA ASP A 193 31.71 20.45 4.09
C ASP A 193 31.30 18.96 4.16
N VAL A 194 31.02 18.47 5.37
CA VAL A 194 30.68 17.06 5.64
C VAL A 194 29.21 16.90 6.00
N LYS A 195 28.59 15.82 5.50
CA LYS A 195 27.19 15.47 5.75
C LYS A 195 27.02 14.70 7.05
N VAL A 196 26.34 15.29 8.02
CA VAL A 196 25.96 14.64 9.28
C VAL A 196 24.51 14.19 9.20
N TYR A 197 24.28 12.89 9.31
CA TYR A 197 22.95 12.29 9.22
C TYR A 197 22.23 12.24 10.56
N PHE A 198 22.97 12.05 11.66
CA PHE A 198 22.42 11.89 13.00
C PHE A 198 23.30 12.55 14.06
N LYS A 199 22.67 13.04 15.12
CA LYS A 199 23.32 13.48 16.36
C LYS A 199 22.90 12.51 17.47
N GLY A 200 23.80 12.16 18.36
CA GLY A 200 23.53 11.24 19.46
C GLY A 200 24.60 11.29 20.54
N PHE A 201 24.42 10.47 21.57
CA PHE A 201 25.39 10.31 22.64
C PHE A 201 26.20 9.03 22.42
N TYR A 202 27.50 9.08 22.67
CA TYR A 202 28.39 7.92 22.66
C TYR A 202 29.53 8.14 23.66
N GLN A 203 29.71 7.21 24.60
CA GLN A 203 30.69 7.27 25.70
C GLN A 203 30.59 8.54 26.57
N GLY A 204 29.38 9.11 26.67
CA GLY A 204 29.14 10.38 27.38
C GLY A 204 29.37 11.64 26.54
N GLU A 205 29.89 11.53 25.32
CA GLU A 205 30.14 12.64 24.41
C GLU A 205 29.00 12.83 23.39
N ASN A 206 28.83 14.08 22.92
CA ASN A 206 27.88 14.42 21.86
C ASN A 206 28.49 14.14 20.48
N VAL A 207 28.15 13.00 19.89
CA VAL A 207 28.68 12.55 18.60
C VAL A 207 27.78 12.94 17.43
N LYS A 208 28.41 13.44 16.37
CA LYS A 208 27.83 13.74 15.06
C LYS A 208 28.20 12.62 14.10
N LEU A 209 27.22 11.92 13.53
CA LEU A 209 27.44 10.75 12.69
C LEU A 209 27.41 11.10 11.20
N THR A 210 28.52 10.86 10.51
CA THR A 210 28.65 11.03 9.04
C THR A 210 28.01 9.90 8.24
N VAL A 211 27.58 8.81 8.90
CA VAL A 211 26.97 7.64 8.24
C VAL A 211 25.58 7.30 8.78
N GLY A 212 24.73 6.78 7.91
CA GLY A 212 23.42 6.25 8.31
C GLY A 212 23.48 4.86 8.95
N LYS A 213 22.41 4.51 9.68
CA LYS A 213 22.20 3.25 10.44
C LYS A 213 22.77 1.97 9.80
N ARG A 214 22.61 1.78 8.48
CA ARG A 214 23.10 0.58 7.79
C ARG A 214 24.62 0.41 7.89
N LYS A 215 25.40 1.50 7.75
CA LYS A 215 26.86 1.47 7.87
C LYS A 215 27.30 1.24 9.33
N LEU A 216 26.61 1.84 10.31
CA LEU A 216 26.83 1.57 11.74
C LEU A 216 26.64 0.08 12.06
N LEU A 217 25.54 -0.52 11.61
CA LEU A 217 25.29 -1.95 11.77
C LEU A 217 26.37 -2.83 11.10
N THR A 218 26.99 -2.38 10.01
CA THR A 218 28.12 -3.08 9.38
C THR A 218 29.40 -3.02 10.24
N LYS A 219 29.67 -1.91 10.93
CA LYS A 219 30.79 -1.77 11.88
C LYS A 219 30.55 -2.54 13.19
N LEU A 220 29.32 -2.55 13.70
CA LEU A 220 28.92 -3.26 14.92
C LEU A 220 28.90 -4.79 14.74
N PHE A 221 28.46 -5.28 13.57
CA PHE A 221 28.32 -6.72 13.30
C PHE A 221 29.56 -7.59 13.61
N PRO A 222 30.79 -7.28 13.15
CA PRO A 222 31.95 -8.12 13.45
C PRO A 222 32.19 -8.24 14.96
N VAL A 223 32.12 -7.15 15.71
CA VAL A 223 32.34 -7.15 17.17
C VAL A 223 31.28 -8.00 17.87
N VAL A 224 30.00 -7.84 17.52
CA VAL A 224 28.92 -8.67 18.06
C VAL A 224 29.09 -10.14 17.67
N LYS A 225 29.55 -10.43 16.45
CA LYS A 225 29.84 -11.80 15.98
C LYS A 225 30.99 -12.45 16.74
N TYR A 226 32.05 -11.72 17.12
CA TYR A 226 33.14 -12.25 17.95
C TYR A 226 32.70 -12.51 19.39
N ASN A 227 31.85 -11.65 19.95
CA ASN A 227 31.38 -11.76 21.34
C ASN A 227 30.19 -12.74 21.53
N THR A 228 29.53 -13.17 20.46
CA THR A 228 28.40 -14.10 20.53
C THR A 228 28.87 -15.53 20.26
N PRO A 229 28.63 -16.51 21.15
CA PRO A 229 28.96 -17.90 20.87
C PRO A 229 28.10 -18.44 19.71
N GLY A 230 28.75 -19.09 18.73
CA GLY A 230 28.10 -19.74 17.60
C GLY A 230 28.11 -18.94 16.29
N HIS A 231 27.49 -19.49 15.24
CA HIS A 231 27.53 -18.93 13.89
C HIS A 231 26.45 -17.84 13.67
N LEU A 232 26.78 -16.59 13.99
CA LEU A 232 25.91 -15.44 13.72
C LEU A 232 26.02 -14.95 12.26
N THR A 233 24.88 -14.90 11.56
CA THR A 233 24.77 -14.32 10.20
C THR A 233 24.35 -12.84 10.25
N PHE A 234 24.74 -12.05 9.24
CA PHE A 234 24.33 -10.63 9.16
C PHE A 234 22.80 -10.47 9.07
N SER A 235 22.10 -11.43 8.46
CA SER A 235 20.62 -11.42 8.43
C SER A 235 20.03 -11.60 9.82
N ALA A 236 20.47 -12.62 10.57
CA ALA A 236 20.01 -12.85 11.95
C ALA A 236 20.33 -11.66 12.86
N PHE A 237 21.49 -11.03 12.67
CA PHE A 237 21.87 -9.80 13.38
C PHE A 237 21.01 -8.58 13.00
N SER A 238 20.73 -8.36 11.71
CA SER A 238 20.05 -7.14 11.23
C SER A 238 18.53 -7.17 11.38
N VAL A 239 17.90 -8.35 11.49
CA VAL A 239 16.43 -8.49 11.62
C VAL A 239 15.87 -7.82 12.88
N PRO A 240 16.31 -8.14 14.11
CA PRO A 240 15.78 -7.50 15.33
C PRO A 240 16.09 -6.01 15.36
N ARG A 241 17.26 -5.61 14.84
CA ARG A 241 17.74 -4.22 14.80
C ARG A 241 17.05 -3.36 13.73
N LYS A 242 16.04 -3.89 13.03
CA LYS A 242 15.34 -3.17 11.94
C LYS A 242 14.50 -2.00 12.46
N THR A 243 13.71 -2.22 13.51
CA THR A 243 12.79 -1.24 14.14
C THR A 243 13.48 -0.31 15.14
N THR A 244 14.56 -0.77 15.79
CA THR A 244 15.40 -0.06 16.76
C THR A 244 15.80 1.36 16.33
N THR A 245 15.86 2.32 17.26
CA THR A 245 16.31 3.69 16.92
C THR A 245 17.84 3.74 16.75
N ILE A 246 18.39 4.84 16.21
CA ILE A 246 19.85 4.98 16.05
C ILE A 246 20.53 5.26 17.38
N SER A 247 19.87 5.96 18.30
CA SER A 247 20.30 6.11 19.68
C SER A 247 20.46 4.77 20.39
N ASP A 248 19.58 3.80 20.14
CA ASP A 248 19.69 2.47 20.76
C ASP A 248 20.80 1.63 20.11
N VAL A 249 21.06 1.80 18.80
CA VAL A 249 22.22 1.20 18.14
C VAL A 249 23.53 1.82 18.65
N LEU A 250 23.56 3.11 19.00
CA LEU A 250 24.73 3.74 19.63
C LEU A 250 25.00 3.17 21.02
N LYS A 251 23.99 2.99 21.87
CA LYS A 251 24.13 2.31 23.17
C LYS A 251 24.69 0.89 23.02
N GLU A 252 24.27 0.17 21.97
CA GLU A 252 24.83 -1.14 21.65
C GLU A 252 26.31 -1.05 21.24
N CYS A 253 26.70 -0.05 20.44
CA CYS A 253 28.10 0.23 20.13
C CYS A 253 28.93 0.60 21.38
N GLU A 254 28.35 1.32 22.36
CA GLU A 254 29.02 1.62 23.64
C GLU A 254 29.26 0.33 24.45
N GLN A 255 28.22 -0.51 24.60
CA GLN A 255 28.30 -1.78 25.33
C GLN A 255 29.42 -2.69 24.80
N TYR A 256 29.57 -2.76 23.48
CA TYR A 256 30.60 -3.56 22.81
C TYR A 256 31.91 -2.80 22.52
N LYS A 257 32.04 -1.55 22.99
CA LYS A 257 33.24 -0.68 22.80
C LYS A 257 33.70 -0.61 21.34
N VAL A 258 32.77 -0.44 20.40
CA VAL A 258 33.05 -0.39 18.96
C VAL A 258 33.68 0.97 18.61
N ASP A 259 34.88 0.97 18.03
CA ASP A 259 35.52 2.20 17.55
C ASP A 259 34.70 2.89 16.45
N LEU A 260 34.24 4.11 16.73
CA LEU A 260 33.46 4.95 15.79
C LEU A 260 34.25 6.13 15.21
N LYS A 261 35.56 6.25 15.48
CA LYS A 261 36.38 7.41 15.06
C LYS A 261 36.30 7.72 13.55
N ASP A 262 36.28 6.69 12.69
CA ASP A 262 36.14 6.84 11.23
C ASP A 262 34.77 7.41 10.77
N VAL A 263 33.80 7.47 11.69
CA VAL A 263 32.37 7.69 11.42
C VAL A 263 31.85 8.95 12.12
N CYS A 264 32.47 9.34 13.23
CA CYS A 264 32.24 10.62 13.88
C CYS A 264 32.75 11.79 13.01
N LEU A 265 32.14 12.96 13.20
CA LEU A 265 32.66 14.26 12.76
C LEU A 265 33.29 14.97 13.96
#